data_AF-G1MV04-F1
#
_entry.id   AF-G1MV04-F1
#
_cell.length_a   1.000
_cell.length_b   1.000
_cell.length_c   1.000
_cell.angle_alpha   90.00
_cell.angle_beta   90.00
_cell.angle_gamma   90.00
#
_symmetry.space_group_name_H-M   'P 1'
#
loop_
_entity.id
_entity.type
_entity.pdbx_description
1 polymer ?
#
loop_
_entity_poly.entity_id
_entity_poly.type
_entity_poly.pdbx_seq_one_letter_code
_entity_poly.pdbx_strand_id
1 'polypeptide(L)'
;KEEDESSDDNGESSEEEESEEADEEDEDKLLDDPDVKECIAVGNFNAQQEGDLTFTKGEVLLIHDKKADGWWVAENSKGERGLVPRTYLAVHNEDEESQEESDEHIEVVDETADGTEIKRSDTVEMLATMGAVPAGFRLSTLSQLLEQGNQFRASYFLQPKLTPSQLAFKDLIYPIPTRVSLIVTLCSCKTIPLPAASIQVLSRHVRLCLFDGNRVLSNIHTVRATWQPKNPQMWTFSPRVTGILPSLLDGDCFVRSNSLSSDIGLLFELGITYIRNSTGERQELSCGWAFQKLFTSDGMPVPSKMYELLLNGGTPYERGVEVDPSLSRRGTVSHKHFISKMICFPRLPVFSLSRSTWCDKQQAVQVML
;
A
#
# COMPACT_ATOMS: atom_id res chain seq x y z
N LYS A 1 -23.86 47.21 -58.45
CA LYS A 1 -22.68 46.99 -57.60
C LYS A 1 -23.02 45.79 -56.72
N GLU A 2 -23.08 44.59 -57.30
CA GLU A 2 -21.92 43.74 -57.71
C GLU A 2 -21.14 43.33 -56.45
N GLU A 3 -20.93 42.07 -56.06
CA GLU A 3 -20.99 40.71 -56.67
C GLU A 3 -21.15 39.70 -55.48
N ASP A 4 -21.97 38.64 -55.53
CA ASP A 4 -21.75 37.23 -56.01
C ASP A 4 -20.50 36.54 -55.41
N GLU A 5 -20.40 35.25 -55.08
CA GLU A 5 -21.26 34.08 -54.80
C GLU A 5 -20.28 32.99 -54.25
N SER A 6 -20.76 32.00 -53.48
CA SER A 6 -20.50 30.56 -53.67
C SER A 6 -20.53 29.73 -52.38
N SER A 7 -21.10 28.54 -52.56
CA SER A 7 -21.26 27.40 -51.65
C SER A 7 -19.91 26.78 -51.24
N ASP A 8 -19.91 26.00 -50.16
CA ASP A 8 -19.68 24.55 -50.27
C ASP A 8 -19.99 23.79 -48.97
N ASP A 9 -20.60 22.64 -49.21
CA ASP A 9 -20.89 21.50 -48.34
C ASP A 9 -19.59 20.82 -47.88
N ASN A 10 -19.57 20.35 -46.63
CA ASN A 10 -18.85 19.17 -46.18
C ASN A 10 -19.20 18.90 -44.72
N GLY A 11 -20.03 17.88 -44.50
CA GLY A 11 -20.04 17.15 -43.25
C GLY A 11 -18.72 16.37 -43.06
N GLU A 12 -18.33 16.16 -41.82
CA GLU A 12 -18.07 14.84 -41.23
C GLU A 12 -17.45 14.96 -39.83
N SER A 13 -18.00 14.14 -38.94
CA SER A 13 -17.43 13.46 -37.78
C SER A 13 -16.56 14.24 -36.77
N SER A 14 -17.08 14.39 -35.55
CA SER A 14 -16.27 14.47 -34.34
C SER A 14 -16.97 13.68 -33.23
N GLU A 15 -17.02 12.35 -33.40
CA GLU A 15 -17.41 11.38 -32.37
C GLU A 15 -16.28 10.36 -32.19
N GLU A 16 -15.14 10.77 -31.64
CA GLU A 16 -14.05 9.84 -31.26
C GLU A 16 -13.26 10.38 -30.05
N GLU A 17 -13.88 10.51 -28.88
CA GLU A 17 -13.15 10.80 -27.60
C GLU A 17 -13.76 10.05 -26.39
N GLU A 18 -14.64 9.04 -26.57
CA GLU A 18 -15.36 8.38 -25.44
C GLU A 18 -15.00 6.89 -25.18
N SER A 19 -13.95 6.33 -25.79
CA SER A 19 -13.65 4.89 -25.65
C SER A 19 -12.48 4.51 -24.73
N GLU A 20 -11.54 5.40 -24.39
CA GLU A 20 -10.32 4.99 -23.66
C GLU A 20 -10.53 4.73 -22.15
N GLU A 21 -11.53 5.36 -21.51
CA GLU A 21 -11.74 5.26 -20.06
C GLU A 21 -12.52 3.98 -19.64
N ALA A 22 -13.16 3.29 -20.59
CA ALA A 22 -13.89 2.05 -20.32
C ALA A 22 -12.96 0.82 -20.32
N ASP A 23 -11.88 0.86 -21.11
CA ASP A 23 -10.96 -0.27 -21.30
C ASP A 23 -10.00 -0.44 -20.10
N GLU A 24 -9.61 0.64 -19.42
CA GLU A 24 -8.72 0.56 -18.25
C GLU A 24 -9.34 -0.23 -17.08
N GLU A 25 -10.66 -0.17 -16.88
CA GLU A 25 -11.34 -0.89 -15.78
C GLU A 25 -11.40 -2.42 -15.96
N ASP A 26 -11.36 -2.89 -17.21
CA ASP A 26 -11.41 -4.31 -17.54
C ASP A 26 -10.01 -4.93 -17.61
N GLU A 27 -9.00 -4.18 -18.07
CA GLU A 27 -7.59 -4.60 -17.99
C GLU A 27 -7.12 -4.82 -16.54
N ASP A 28 -7.55 -3.95 -15.62
CA ASP A 28 -7.16 -4.05 -14.21
C ASP A 28 -7.73 -5.32 -13.54
N LYS A 29 -8.90 -5.79 -13.98
CA LYS A 29 -9.46 -7.08 -13.49
C LYS A 29 -8.68 -8.27 -14.02
N LEU A 30 -8.21 -8.20 -15.27
CA LEU A 30 -7.43 -9.28 -15.91
C LEU A 30 -6.04 -9.43 -15.29
N LEU A 31 -5.43 -8.33 -14.86
CA LEU A 31 -4.14 -8.35 -14.15
C LEU A 31 -4.19 -9.15 -12.83
N ASP A 32 -5.33 -9.14 -12.13
CA ASP A 32 -5.53 -9.90 -10.89
C ASP A 32 -5.72 -11.41 -11.10
N ASP A 33 -5.86 -11.88 -12.34
CA ASP A 33 -6.00 -13.31 -12.64
C ASP A 33 -4.71 -14.08 -12.26
N PRO A 34 -4.80 -15.15 -11.44
CA PRO A 34 -3.63 -15.96 -11.08
C PRO A 34 -2.87 -16.56 -12.27
N ASP A 35 -3.52 -16.73 -13.42
CA ASP A 35 -2.95 -17.40 -14.60
C ASP A 35 -2.13 -16.45 -15.49
N VAL A 36 -2.29 -15.12 -15.34
CA VAL A 36 -1.49 -14.13 -16.07
C VAL A 36 -0.06 -14.12 -15.53
N LYS A 37 0.87 -14.71 -16.29
CA LYS A 37 2.30 -14.79 -15.97
C LYS A 37 3.14 -13.77 -16.73
N GLU A 38 2.67 -13.23 -17.83
CA GLU A 38 3.42 -12.27 -18.64
C GLU A 38 2.63 -10.97 -18.77
N CYS A 39 3.30 -9.87 -18.46
CA CYS A 39 2.74 -8.53 -18.55
C CYS A 39 3.65 -7.66 -19.42
N ILE A 40 3.05 -6.69 -20.11
CA ILE A 40 3.79 -5.67 -20.85
C ILE A 40 3.88 -4.39 -20.03
N ALA A 41 5.05 -3.75 -20.02
CA ALA A 41 5.25 -2.48 -19.35
C ALA A 41 4.58 -1.34 -20.15
N VAL A 42 3.59 -0.65 -19.57
CA VAL A 42 2.93 0.49 -20.22
C VAL A 42 3.68 1.82 -20.07
N GLY A 43 4.71 1.84 -19.22
CA GLY A 43 5.53 3.02 -18.95
C GLY A 43 6.98 2.69 -18.60
N ASN A 44 7.85 3.70 -18.64
CA ASN A 44 9.24 3.57 -18.18
C ASN A 44 9.31 3.63 -16.66
N PHE A 45 10.05 2.71 -16.04
CA PHE A 45 10.28 2.72 -14.60
C PHE A 45 11.77 2.53 -14.31
N ASN A 46 12.35 3.54 -13.66
CA ASN A 46 13.72 3.47 -13.15
C ASN A 46 13.70 2.95 -11.73
N ALA A 47 14.47 1.90 -11.43
CA ALA A 47 14.57 1.33 -10.09
C ALA A 47 14.92 2.41 -9.06
N GLN A 48 14.13 2.49 -8.00
CA GLN A 48 14.27 3.52 -6.99
C GLN A 48 14.90 2.98 -5.71
N GLN A 49 14.84 1.67 -5.50
CA GLN A 49 15.40 0.98 -4.36
C GLN A 49 16.20 -0.27 -4.77
N GLU A 50 17.08 -0.70 -3.87
CA GLU A 50 17.75 -2.00 -4.00
C GLU A 50 16.70 -3.12 -4.00
N GLY A 51 16.65 -3.91 -5.07
CA GLY A 51 15.66 -4.95 -5.29
C GLY A 51 14.48 -4.55 -6.20
N ASP A 52 14.38 -3.28 -6.63
CA ASP A 52 13.46 -2.88 -7.69
C ASP A 52 14.05 -3.22 -9.08
N LEU A 53 13.20 -3.59 -10.03
CA LEU A 53 13.61 -3.86 -11.41
C LEU A 53 13.48 -2.60 -12.25
N THR A 54 14.51 -2.25 -13.03
CA THR A 54 14.41 -1.17 -14.03
C THR A 54 13.89 -1.77 -15.33
N PHE A 55 12.89 -1.13 -15.95
CA PHE A 55 12.31 -1.57 -17.21
C PHE A 55 11.81 -0.39 -18.04
N THR A 56 11.67 -0.60 -19.34
CA THR A 56 11.18 0.41 -20.29
C THR A 56 9.79 0.07 -20.82
N LYS A 57 9.04 1.10 -21.25
CA LYS A 57 7.74 0.91 -21.92
C LYS A 57 7.89 -0.06 -23.09
N GLY A 58 6.95 -1.01 -23.18
CA GLY A 58 6.91 -2.08 -24.17
C GLY A 58 7.70 -3.34 -23.80
N GLU A 59 8.41 -3.36 -22.66
CA GLU A 59 9.15 -4.55 -22.21
C GLU A 59 8.20 -5.59 -21.62
N VAL A 60 8.34 -6.85 -22.07
CA VAL A 60 7.60 -7.99 -21.50
C VAL A 60 8.32 -8.47 -20.24
N LEU A 61 7.53 -8.61 -19.17
CA LEU A 61 7.97 -8.95 -17.83
C LEU A 61 7.26 -10.21 -17.35
N LEU A 62 8.06 -11.21 -16.93
CA LEU A 62 7.54 -12.44 -16.37
C LEU A 62 7.24 -12.25 -14.88
N ILE A 63 5.98 -12.32 -14.49
CA ILE A 63 5.49 -12.14 -13.13
C ILE A 63 5.65 -13.43 -12.33
N HIS A 64 6.43 -13.37 -11.26
CA HIS A 64 6.69 -14.49 -10.35
C HIS A 64 5.83 -14.46 -9.09
N ASP A 65 5.50 -13.27 -8.60
CA ASP A 65 4.75 -13.11 -7.35
C ASP A 65 3.88 -11.86 -7.40
N LYS A 66 2.55 -12.06 -7.33
CA LYS A 66 1.55 -10.99 -7.30
C LYS A 66 1.17 -10.71 -5.85
N LYS A 67 1.50 -9.51 -5.39
CA LYS A 67 1.15 -9.04 -4.07
C LYS A 67 0.02 -8.02 -4.09
N ALA A 68 -0.81 -8.09 -3.04
CA ALA A 68 -1.93 -7.17 -2.81
C ALA A 68 -1.49 -5.73 -2.50
N ASP A 69 -0.20 -5.50 -2.24
CA ASP A 69 0.36 -4.17 -2.02
C ASP A 69 0.68 -3.42 -3.33
N GLY A 70 0.40 -4.01 -4.49
CA GLY A 70 0.64 -3.38 -5.79
C GLY A 70 2.10 -3.39 -6.25
N TRP A 71 3.00 -4.12 -5.56
CA TRP A 71 4.38 -4.36 -6.02
C TRP A 71 4.64 -5.82 -6.27
N TRP A 72 4.81 -6.17 -7.54
CA TRP A 72 4.97 -7.54 -7.98
C TRP A 72 6.43 -7.86 -8.22
N VAL A 73 6.81 -9.13 -8.08
CA VAL A 73 8.14 -9.57 -8.50
C VAL A 73 8.06 -9.96 -9.95
N ALA A 74 8.86 -9.32 -10.76
CA ALA A 74 8.98 -9.62 -12.17
C ALA A 74 10.42 -9.94 -12.55
N GLU A 75 10.59 -10.65 -13.66
CA GLU A 75 11.86 -10.90 -14.32
C GLU A 75 11.83 -10.28 -15.72
N ASN A 76 12.88 -9.53 -16.08
CA ASN A 76 13.01 -9.00 -17.43
C ASN A 76 13.65 -10.02 -18.39
N SER A 77 13.66 -9.67 -19.68
CA SER A 77 14.32 -10.46 -20.74
C SER A 77 15.81 -10.74 -20.51
N LYS A 78 16.48 -9.96 -19.64
CA LYS A 78 17.90 -10.13 -19.28
C LYS A 78 18.11 -11.10 -18.11
N GLY A 79 17.04 -11.66 -17.55
CA GLY A 79 17.06 -12.54 -16.38
C GLY A 79 17.22 -11.81 -15.05
N GLU A 80 17.09 -10.48 -15.04
CA GLU A 80 17.16 -9.68 -13.82
C GLU A 80 15.79 -9.71 -13.13
N ARG A 81 15.78 -10.08 -11.85
CA ARG A 81 14.56 -10.12 -11.02
C ARG A 81 14.50 -8.95 -10.07
N GLY A 82 13.31 -8.37 -9.93
CA GLY A 82 13.07 -7.32 -8.95
C GLY A 82 11.60 -6.93 -8.83
N LEU A 83 11.35 -5.96 -7.97
CA LEU A 83 10.03 -5.44 -7.70
C LEU A 83 9.63 -4.40 -8.76
N VAL A 84 8.41 -4.53 -9.25
CA VAL A 84 7.80 -3.63 -10.23
C VAL A 84 6.44 -3.16 -9.73
N PRO A 85 6.06 -1.89 -9.94
CA PRO A 85 4.74 -1.39 -9.60
C PRO A 85 3.72 -1.97 -10.58
N ARG A 86 2.66 -2.58 -10.06
CA ARG A 86 1.54 -3.11 -10.87
C ARG A 86 0.97 -2.06 -11.82
N THR A 87 0.88 -0.80 -11.38
CA THR A 87 0.31 0.31 -12.17
C THR A 87 1.11 0.67 -13.43
N TYR A 88 2.23 -0.02 -13.69
CA TYR A 88 3.03 0.14 -14.90
C TYR A 88 2.95 -1.10 -15.79
N LEU A 89 2.06 -2.05 -15.49
CA LEU A 89 1.89 -3.30 -16.19
C LEU A 89 0.48 -3.36 -16.79
N ALA A 90 0.39 -3.91 -18.00
CA ALA A 90 -0.85 -4.38 -18.61
C ALA A 90 -0.70 -5.87 -18.97
N VAL A 91 -1.82 -6.57 -19.17
CA VAL A 91 -1.79 -7.98 -19.58
C VAL A 91 -1.15 -8.06 -20.97
N HIS A 92 -0.21 -8.98 -21.15
CA HIS A 92 0.32 -9.25 -22.48
C HIS A 92 -0.67 -10.16 -23.21
N ASN A 93 -1.62 -9.57 -23.94
CA ASN A 93 -2.44 -10.32 -24.87
C ASN A 93 -1.62 -10.52 -26.16
N GLU A 94 -1.25 -11.76 -26.48
CA GLU A 94 -0.59 -12.10 -27.75
C GLU A 94 -1.53 -11.98 -28.97
N ASP A 95 -2.81 -11.64 -28.75
CA ASP A 95 -3.86 -11.74 -29.75
C ASP A 95 -4.56 -10.38 -30.03
N GLU A 96 -3.86 -9.46 -30.71
CA GLU A 96 -4.51 -8.39 -31.49
C GLU A 96 -4.44 -8.62 -33.01
N GLU A 97 -4.21 -9.86 -33.45
CA GLU A 97 -4.45 -10.25 -34.85
C GLU A 97 -5.10 -11.65 -34.93
N SER A 98 -6.40 -11.74 -34.63
CA SER A 98 -7.42 -12.43 -35.45
C SER A 98 -8.64 -12.87 -34.61
N GLN A 99 -9.81 -12.40 -35.03
CA GLN A 99 -11.12 -12.90 -34.62
C GLN A 99 -11.30 -14.36 -35.07
N GLU A 100 -11.89 -15.22 -34.22
CA GLU A 100 -13.17 -15.91 -34.46
C GLU A 100 -13.39 -17.08 -33.47
N GLU A 101 -14.67 -17.30 -33.19
CA GLU A 101 -15.30 -18.25 -32.25
C GLU A 101 -14.71 -19.68 -32.25
N SER A 102 -14.61 -20.30 -31.06
CA SER A 102 -15.10 -21.67 -30.88
C SER A 102 -15.32 -22.05 -29.42
N ASP A 103 -16.55 -22.52 -29.20
CA ASP A 103 -17.08 -23.17 -28.00
C ASP A 103 -16.48 -24.57 -27.76
N GLU A 104 -16.53 -24.96 -26.49
CA GLU A 104 -16.48 -26.32 -25.92
C GLU A 104 -15.16 -27.14 -26.00
N HIS A 105 -14.59 -27.46 -24.83
CA HIS A 105 -14.72 -28.82 -24.27
C HIS A 105 -14.23 -28.92 -22.82
N ILE A 106 -15.09 -29.51 -21.98
CA ILE A 106 -14.82 -29.97 -20.62
C ILE A 106 -14.00 -31.27 -20.69
N GLU A 107 -12.90 -31.36 -19.93
CA GLU A 107 -12.39 -32.65 -19.45
C GLU A 107 -12.32 -32.66 -17.92
N VAL A 108 -13.17 -33.53 -17.36
CA VAL A 108 -13.18 -33.93 -15.96
C VAL A 108 -12.19 -35.08 -15.81
N VAL A 109 -11.18 -34.91 -14.95
CA VAL A 109 -10.50 -36.04 -14.32
C VAL A 109 -10.39 -35.76 -12.82
N ASP A 110 -11.25 -36.43 -12.08
CA ASP A 110 -11.18 -36.67 -10.64
C ASP A 110 -10.11 -37.74 -10.38
N GLU A 111 -9.22 -37.55 -9.41
CA GLU A 111 -8.90 -38.56 -8.39
C GLU A 111 -8.20 -37.88 -7.20
N THR A 112 -8.97 -37.77 -6.11
CA THR A 112 -8.60 -37.98 -4.71
C THR A 112 -7.11 -38.22 -4.38
N ALA A 113 -6.51 -37.35 -3.56
CA ALA A 113 -5.59 -37.77 -2.49
C ALA A 113 -5.24 -36.62 -1.55
N ASP A 114 -5.66 -36.82 -0.30
CA ASP A 114 -4.98 -36.45 0.94
C ASP A 114 -4.82 -34.96 1.27
N GLY A 115 -5.66 -34.54 2.22
CA GLY A 115 -5.45 -33.34 3.02
C GLY A 115 -4.13 -33.46 3.77
N THR A 116 -3.05 -33.04 3.13
CA THR A 116 -1.80 -32.79 3.81
C THR A 116 -1.89 -31.38 4.35
N GLU A 117 -2.23 -31.26 5.65
CA GLU A 117 -1.93 -30.08 6.43
C GLU A 117 -0.44 -29.74 6.22
N ILE A 118 -0.16 -28.77 5.35
CA ILE A 118 1.20 -28.25 5.18
C ILE A 118 1.54 -27.56 6.50
N LYS A 119 2.43 -28.22 7.25
CA LYS A 119 3.01 -27.82 8.54
C LYS A 119 3.20 -26.30 8.65
N ARG A 120 2.36 -25.66 9.47
CA ARG A 120 2.59 -24.36 10.13
C ARG A 120 3.81 -24.43 11.08
N SER A 121 5.02 -24.62 10.57
CA SER A 121 6.19 -24.94 11.41
C SER A 121 7.06 -23.75 11.81
N ASP A 122 6.76 -22.52 11.40
CA ASP A 122 7.50 -21.34 11.84
C ASP A 122 6.55 -20.26 12.36
N THR A 123 6.10 -20.40 13.61
CA THR A 123 5.49 -19.26 14.29
C THR A 123 6.56 -18.17 14.45
N VAL A 124 6.20 -16.90 14.19
CA VAL A 124 7.11 -15.76 14.39
C VAL A 124 7.71 -15.74 15.80
N GLU A 125 6.99 -16.29 16.79
CA GLU A 125 7.48 -16.49 18.15
C GLU A 125 8.70 -17.42 18.23
N MET A 126 8.76 -18.48 17.42
CA MET A 126 9.93 -19.33 17.32
C MET A 126 11.11 -18.57 16.71
N LEU A 127 10.88 -17.77 15.67
CA LEU A 127 11.93 -16.90 15.10
C LEU A 127 12.45 -15.90 16.13
N ALA A 128 11.57 -15.33 16.95
CA ALA A 128 11.95 -14.44 18.04
C ALA A 128 12.75 -15.18 19.13
N THR A 129 12.33 -16.39 19.48
CA THR A 129 13.01 -17.25 20.48
C THR A 129 14.42 -17.65 20.01
N MET A 130 14.58 -17.88 18.70
CA MET A 130 15.87 -18.16 18.07
C MET A 130 16.74 -16.90 17.85
N GLY A 131 16.22 -15.71 18.19
CA GLY A 131 16.92 -14.44 17.98
C GLY A 131 17.02 -14.02 16.51
N ALA A 132 16.23 -14.64 15.63
CA ALA A 132 16.18 -14.28 14.20
C ALA A 132 15.41 -12.97 13.96
N VAL A 133 14.46 -12.63 14.84
CA VAL A 133 13.72 -11.36 14.82
C VAL A 133 13.61 -10.77 16.24
N PRO A 134 13.47 -9.44 16.36
CA PRO A 134 13.21 -8.80 17.65
C PRO A 134 11.93 -9.32 18.33
N ALA A 135 11.93 -9.38 19.66
CA ALA A 135 10.85 -10.02 20.43
C ALA A 135 9.47 -9.38 20.25
N GLY A 136 9.44 -8.08 19.92
CA GLY A 136 8.20 -7.35 19.65
C GLY A 136 7.65 -7.54 18.24
N PHE A 137 8.36 -8.23 17.34
CA PHE A 137 7.88 -8.42 15.96
C PHE A 137 6.76 -9.45 15.91
N ARG A 138 5.80 -9.23 15.02
CA ARG A 138 4.66 -10.13 14.77
C ARG A 138 4.42 -10.26 13.27
N LEU A 139 3.57 -11.21 12.87
CA LEU A 139 2.99 -11.15 11.53
C LEU A 139 2.21 -9.83 11.37
N SER A 140 2.29 -9.20 10.19
CA SER A 140 1.57 -7.94 9.97
C SER A 140 0.06 -8.17 10.06
N THR A 141 -0.58 -7.36 10.91
CA THR A 141 -2.03 -7.41 11.10
C THR A 141 -2.74 -6.88 9.86
N LEU A 142 -2.26 -5.76 9.32
CA LEU A 142 -2.86 -5.13 8.14
C LEU A 142 -2.60 -5.95 6.86
N SER A 143 -1.46 -6.65 6.77
CA SER A 143 -1.18 -7.57 5.66
C SER A 143 -2.19 -8.74 5.64
N GLN A 144 -2.39 -9.39 6.78
CA GLN A 144 -3.39 -10.46 6.91
C GLN A 144 -4.81 -10.00 6.54
N LEU A 145 -5.17 -8.76 6.88
CA LEU A 145 -6.48 -8.20 6.49
C LEU A 145 -6.58 -7.96 4.98
N LEU A 146 -5.51 -7.53 4.31
CA LEU A 146 -5.45 -7.37 2.86
C LEU A 146 -5.52 -8.71 2.11
N GLU A 147 -5.01 -9.78 2.72
CA GLU A 147 -5.07 -11.14 2.17
C GLU A 147 -6.46 -11.78 2.28
N GLN A 148 -7.31 -11.32 3.21
CA GLN A 148 -8.67 -11.87 3.41
C GLN A 148 -9.67 -11.46 2.32
N GLY A 149 -9.33 -10.49 1.46
CA GLY A 149 -10.18 -10.07 0.33
C GLY A 149 -10.11 -8.57 0.04
N ASN A 150 -11.04 -8.09 -0.78
CA ASN A 150 -10.99 -6.73 -1.33
C ASN A 150 -11.53 -5.63 -0.41
N GLN A 151 -12.14 -5.99 0.73
CA GLN A 151 -12.86 -5.06 1.62
C GLN A 151 -12.00 -3.92 2.20
N PHE A 152 -10.67 -4.05 2.19
CA PHE A 152 -9.73 -3.03 2.66
C PHE A 152 -8.89 -2.42 1.53
N ARG A 153 -9.25 -2.67 0.26
CA ARG A 153 -8.57 -2.08 -0.91
C ARG A 153 -9.21 -0.76 -1.29
N ALA A 154 -8.43 0.15 -1.87
CA ALA A 154 -8.94 1.45 -2.31
C ALA A 154 -10.11 1.31 -3.31
N SER A 155 -10.01 0.36 -4.24
CA SER A 155 -11.05 0.06 -5.22
C SER A 155 -12.42 -0.18 -4.58
N TYR A 156 -12.48 -0.94 -3.48
CA TYR A 156 -13.72 -1.20 -2.76
C TYR A 156 -14.38 0.08 -2.19
N PHE A 157 -13.57 1.06 -1.76
CA PHE A 157 -14.08 2.31 -1.19
C PHE A 157 -14.45 3.35 -2.25
N LEU A 158 -13.88 3.25 -3.45
CA LEU A 158 -14.17 4.13 -4.58
C LEU A 158 -15.39 3.68 -5.38
N GLN A 159 -15.83 2.43 -5.23
CA GLN A 159 -17.03 1.92 -5.89
C GLN A 159 -18.28 2.72 -5.49
N PRO A 160 -19.05 3.24 -6.47
CA PRO A 160 -20.24 4.00 -6.19
C PRO A 160 -21.34 3.09 -5.60
N LYS A 161 -22.03 3.59 -4.58
CA LYS A 161 -23.04 2.83 -3.85
C LYS A 161 -24.41 3.07 -4.45
N LEU A 162 -25.06 2.00 -4.89
CA LEU A 162 -26.44 2.07 -5.32
C LEU A 162 -27.39 2.37 -4.15
N THR A 163 -28.44 3.11 -4.47
CA THR A 163 -29.62 3.27 -3.60
C THR A 163 -30.33 1.91 -3.43
N PRO A 164 -31.16 1.72 -2.38
CA PRO A 164 -31.89 0.47 -2.20
C PRO A 164 -32.77 0.06 -3.39
N SER A 165 -33.20 1.02 -4.22
CA SER A 165 -33.96 0.76 -5.45
C SER A 165 -33.09 0.32 -6.62
N GLN A 166 -31.76 0.42 -6.53
CA GLN A 166 -30.78 0.19 -7.60
C GLN A 166 -30.91 1.09 -8.84
N LEU A 167 -31.71 2.16 -8.76
CA LEU A 167 -31.97 3.07 -9.90
C LEU A 167 -31.15 4.35 -9.87
N ALA A 168 -30.39 4.58 -8.81
CA ALA A 168 -29.55 5.76 -8.64
C ALA A 168 -28.39 5.47 -7.69
N PHE A 169 -27.32 6.24 -7.80
CA PHE A 169 -26.22 6.21 -6.86
C PHE A 169 -26.50 7.12 -5.66
N LYS A 170 -26.17 6.61 -4.47
CA LYS A 170 -26.39 7.27 -3.18
C LYS A 170 -25.33 8.34 -2.88
N ASP A 171 -24.15 8.18 -3.45
CA ASP A 171 -22.90 8.84 -3.07
C ASP A 171 -22.28 9.72 -4.16
N LEU A 172 -22.91 9.83 -5.34
CA LEU A 172 -22.48 10.74 -6.41
C LEU A 172 -22.75 12.23 -6.14
N ILE A 173 -23.45 12.58 -5.05
CA ILE A 173 -23.79 13.97 -4.75
C ILE A 173 -22.63 14.64 -3.98
N TYR A 174 -21.83 15.46 -4.68
CA TYR A 174 -20.72 16.25 -4.12
C TYR A 174 -21.15 17.63 -3.58
N PRO A 175 -20.46 18.21 -2.56
CA PRO A 175 -19.54 17.58 -1.60
C PRO A 175 -20.28 17.22 -0.30
N ILE A 176 -20.20 15.95 0.10
CA ILE A 176 -20.69 15.52 1.42
C ILE A 176 -19.79 16.14 2.50
N PRO A 177 -20.34 16.92 3.46
CA PRO A 177 -19.56 17.46 4.56
C PRO A 177 -18.99 16.30 5.40
N THR A 178 -17.67 16.24 5.52
CA THR A 178 -16.97 15.23 6.34
C THR A 178 -16.52 15.83 7.66
N ARG A 179 -16.66 15.04 8.73
CA ARG A 179 -16.24 15.43 10.09
C ARG A 179 -14.73 15.66 10.18
N VAL A 180 -13.95 14.90 9.41
CA VAL A 180 -12.49 15.07 9.27
C VAL A 180 -12.11 15.10 7.81
N SER A 181 -11.22 16.04 7.46
CA SER A 181 -10.49 16.09 6.20
C SER A 181 -9.11 16.69 6.47
N LEU A 182 -8.05 15.89 6.33
CA LEU A 182 -6.67 16.31 6.60
C LEU A 182 -5.66 15.60 5.70
N ILE A 183 -4.47 16.18 5.60
CA ILE A 183 -3.33 15.57 4.91
C ILE A 183 -2.33 15.13 5.97
N VAL A 184 -1.85 13.90 5.86
CA VAL A 184 -0.80 13.34 6.70
C VAL A 184 0.43 13.09 5.86
N THR A 185 1.54 13.70 6.25
CA THR A 185 2.84 13.48 5.61
C THR A 185 3.69 12.60 6.52
N LEU A 186 4.01 11.39 6.06
CA LEU A 186 5.03 10.55 6.68
C LEU A 186 6.40 11.21 6.46
N CYS A 187 7.18 11.38 7.53
CA CYS A 187 8.48 12.05 7.43
C CYS A 187 9.64 11.04 7.41
N SER A 188 9.79 10.27 8.49
CA SER A 188 10.84 9.26 8.61
C SER A 188 10.49 8.30 9.75
N CYS A 189 11.06 7.09 9.73
CA CYS A 189 11.17 6.25 10.91
C CYS A 189 12.64 6.16 11.34
N LYS A 190 12.90 6.12 12.64
CA LYS A 190 14.27 6.01 13.17
C LYS A 190 14.37 4.86 14.15
N THR A 191 15.56 4.25 14.19
CA THR A 191 15.91 3.19 15.14
C THR A 191 14.99 1.96 15.00
N ILE A 192 14.60 1.62 13.78
CA ILE A 192 13.80 0.42 13.53
C ILE A 192 14.72 -0.80 13.69
N PRO A 193 14.40 -1.74 14.61
CA PRO A 193 15.21 -2.93 14.81
C PRO A 193 15.31 -3.75 13.54
N LEU A 194 16.47 -4.38 13.32
CA LEU A 194 16.71 -5.18 12.13
C LEU A 194 16.54 -6.66 12.46
N PRO A 195 15.98 -7.46 11.55
CA PRO A 195 16.04 -8.91 11.68
C PRO A 195 17.49 -9.41 11.53
N ALA A 196 17.74 -10.64 11.94
CA ALA A 196 19.04 -11.30 11.81
C ALA A 196 19.39 -11.56 10.33
N ALA A 197 20.67 -11.79 10.05
CA ALA A 197 21.18 -12.06 8.70
C ALA A 197 20.60 -13.31 8.00
N SER A 198 19.91 -14.18 8.75
CA SER A 198 19.14 -15.31 8.20
C SER A 198 17.88 -14.88 7.42
N ILE A 199 17.50 -13.61 7.53
CA ILE A 199 16.34 -12.99 6.91
C ILE A 199 16.82 -11.92 5.93
N GLN A 200 16.46 -12.07 4.66
CA GLN A 200 16.72 -11.09 3.62
C GLN A 200 15.53 -10.15 3.48
N VAL A 201 15.70 -8.88 3.85
CA VAL A 201 14.66 -7.85 3.73
C VAL A 201 14.57 -7.37 2.28
N LEU A 202 13.40 -7.52 1.66
CA LEU A 202 13.11 -7.09 0.29
C LEU A 202 12.49 -5.70 0.23
N SER A 203 11.61 -5.38 1.17
CA SER A 203 10.89 -4.10 1.20
C SER A 203 10.68 -3.64 2.63
N ARG A 204 10.65 -2.32 2.80
CA ARG A 204 10.30 -1.61 4.04
C ARG A 204 9.14 -0.69 3.71
N HIS A 205 8.11 -0.68 4.53
CA HIS A 205 6.90 0.10 4.27
C HIS A 205 6.17 0.48 5.56
N VAL A 206 5.26 1.44 5.44
CA VAL A 206 4.27 1.76 6.46
C VAL A 206 2.90 1.49 5.86
N ARG A 207 2.10 0.70 6.56
CA ARG A 207 0.67 0.62 6.27
C ARG A 207 -0.08 1.54 7.21
N LEU A 208 -1.05 2.29 6.67
CA LEU A 208 -1.92 3.12 7.47
C LEU A 208 -3.39 3.00 7.07
N CYS A 209 -4.25 3.17 8.06
CA CYS A 209 -5.71 3.15 7.89
C CYS A 209 -6.39 3.93 9.00
N LEU A 210 -7.65 4.28 8.79
CA LEU A 210 -8.54 4.72 9.86
C LEU A 210 -8.87 3.54 10.77
N PHE A 211 -8.77 3.77 12.07
CA PHE A 211 -8.97 2.77 13.11
C PHE A 211 -9.70 3.39 14.31
N ASP A 212 -10.70 2.70 14.86
CA ASP A 212 -11.49 3.19 16.01
C ASP A 212 -11.01 2.67 17.37
N GLY A 213 -9.88 1.96 17.40
CA GLY A 213 -9.39 1.26 18.59
C GLY A 213 -9.71 -0.24 18.59
N ASN A 214 -10.64 -0.69 17.74
CA ASN A 214 -11.02 -2.10 17.67
C ASN A 214 -11.13 -2.62 16.23
N ARG A 215 -11.45 -1.77 15.24
CA ARG A 215 -11.66 -2.17 13.85
C ARG A 215 -11.03 -1.17 12.88
N VAL A 216 -10.54 -1.70 11.78
CA VAL A 216 -10.14 -0.93 10.60
C VAL A 216 -11.40 -0.41 9.89
N LEU A 217 -11.42 0.88 9.57
CA LEU A 217 -12.59 1.59 9.04
C LEU A 217 -12.45 2.06 7.59
N SER A 218 -11.23 2.15 7.08
CA SER A 218 -10.93 2.59 5.70
C SER A 218 -10.20 1.51 4.94
N ASN A 219 -9.88 1.79 3.67
CA ASN A 219 -8.85 1.04 2.97
C ASN A 219 -7.51 1.14 3.73
N ILE A 220 -6.70 0.11 3.56
CA ILE A 220 -5.34 0.05 4.07
C ILE A 220 -4.43 0.59 2.98
N HIS A 221 -3.84 1.75 3.25
CA HIS A 221 -2.90 2.36 2.34
C HIS A 221 -1.47 1.94 2.69
N THR A 222 -0.64 1.65 1.69
CA THR A 222 0.75 1.23 1.87
C THR A 222 1.67 2.31 1.31
N VAL A 223 2.62 2.80 2.10
CA VAL A 223 3.69 3.70 1.67
C VAL A 223 5.03 2.99 1.82
N ARG A 224 5.75 2.78 0.73
CA ARG A 224 7.09 2.20 0.75
C ARG A 224 8.11 3.23 1.22
N ALA A 225 9.01 2.77 2.08
CA ALA A 225 10.06 3.58 2.63
C ALA A 225 11.33 3.47 1.79
N THR A 226 12.06 4.58 1.69
CA THR A 226 13.44 4.58 1.19
C THR A 226 14.41 4.40 2.36
N TRP A 227 15.57 3.81 2.11
CA TRP A 227 16.58 3.55 3.14
C TRP A 227 17.99 3.59 2.54
N GLN A 228 19.01 3.77 3.39
CA GLN A 228 20.41 3.76 2.97
C GLN A 228 21.17 2.63 3.65
N PRO A 229 22.04 1.87 2.94
CA PRO A 229 22.86 0.82 3.52
C PRO A 229 23.75 1.26 4.69
N LYS A 230 24.17 2.53 4.69
CA LYS A 230 24.95 3.13 5.79
C LYS A 230 24.14 3.34 7.06
N ASN A 231 22.81 3.41 6.97
CA ASN A 231 21.91 3.62 8.09
C ASN A 231 20.60 2.82 7.92
N PRO A 232 20.65 1.47 8.00
CA PRO A 232 19.53 0.60 7.68
C PRO A 232 18.34 0.70 8.64
N GLN A 233 18.53 1.31 9.81
CA GLN A 233 17.50 1.53 10.83
C GLN A 233 16.73 2.84 10.61
N MET A 234 17.13 3.65 9.63
CA MET A 234 16.48 4.91 9.28
C MET A 234 15.73 4.75 7.96
N TRP A 235 14.43 4.98 8.01
CA TRP A 235 13.52 4.88 6.89
C TRP A 235 13.04 6.29 6.56
N THR A 236 13.01 6.65 5.30
CA THR A 236 12.62 7.99 4.85
C THR A 236 11.48 7.91 3.85
N PHE A 237 10.56 8.87 3.94
CA PHE A 237 9.43 9.00 3.03
C PHE A 237 9.61 10.35 2.34
N SER A 238 9.67 10.36 1.02
CA SER A 238 9.98 11.56 0.25
C SER A 238 8.68 12.20 -0.23
N PRO A 239 8.28 13.38 0.30
CA PRO A 239 7.13 14.12 -0.21
C PRO A 239 7.43 14.87 -1.52
N ARG A 240 8.62 14.66 -2.12
CA ARG A 240 9.14 15.44 -3.26
C ARG A 240 9.15 14.62 -4.54
N VAL A 241 8.01 14.03 -4.83
CA VAL A 241 7.80 13.38 -6.10
C VAL A 241 6.98 14.32 -6.98
N THR A 242 7.68 15.16 -7.74
CA THR A 242 7.07 15.96 -8.81
C THR A 242 7.10 15.13 -10.10
N GLY A 243 6.03 14.37 -10.38
CA GLY A 243 5.89 13.54 -11.58
C GLY A 243 4.79 12.48 -11.48
N ILE A 244 4.53 11.76 -12.58
CA ILE A 244 3.65 10.58 -12.66
C ILE A 244 4.42 9.38 -12.06
N LEU A 245 4.60 9.38 -10.75
CA LEU A 245 5.31 8.33 -10.05
C LEU A 245 4.30 7.47 -9.29
N PRO A 246 4.61 6.19 -8.95
CA PRO A 246 3.70 5.37 -8.17
C PRO A 246 3.35 6.06 -6.85
N SER A 247 2.06 6.27 -6.60
CA SER A 247 1.51 6.88 -5.37
C SER A 247 2.00 6.18 -4.09
N LEU A 248 2.47 4.94 -4.23
CA LEU A 248 3.01 4.10 -3.18
C LEU A 248 4.34 4.57 -2.57
N LEU A 249 5.03 5.53 -3.20
CA LEU A 249 6.23 6.17 -2.65
C LEU A 249 5.96 7.58 -2.12
N ASP A 250 4.74 8.09 -2.31
CA ASP A 250 4.33 9.37 -1.78
C ASP A 250 4.08 9.27 -0.28
N GLY A 251 4.76 10.13 0.47
CA GLY A 251 4.57 10.24 1.91
C GLY A 251 3.29 10.99 2.29
N ASP A 252 2.66 11.71 1.36
CA ASP A 252 1.42 12.45 1.59
C ASP A 252 0.19 11.53 1.44
N CYS A 253 -0.61 11.47 2.50
CA CYS A 253 -1.82 10.65 2.57
C CYS A 253 -3.03 11.55 2.87
N PHE A 254 -4.09 11.43 2.06
CA PHE A 254 -5.33 12.16 2.30
C PHE A 254 -6.26 11.33 3.17
N VAL A 255 -6.71 11.92 4.28
CA VAL A 255 -7.56 11.25 5.26
C VAL A 255 -8.88 12.00 5.32
N ARG A 256 -9.97 11.29 5.00
CA ARG A 256 -11.32 11.78 5.14
C ARG A 256 -12.12 10.79 5.97
N SER A 257 -12.96 11.31 6.86
CA SER A 257 -13.88 10.45 7.59
C SER A 257 -15.10 11.21 8.08
N ASN A 258 -16.24 10.54 8.06
CA ASN A 258 -17.47 10.98 8.70
C ASN A 258 -17.84 10.12 9.93
N SER A 259 -16.98 9.18 10.31
CA SER A 259 -17.21 8.31 11.48
C SER A 259 -17.51 9.16 12.70
N LEU A 260 -18.44 8.72 13.55
CA LEU A 260 -18.83 9.40 14.79
C LEU A 260 -18.04 8.91 16.02
N SER A 261 -17.15 7.94 15.84
CA SER A 261 -16.35 7.42 16.96
C SER A 261 -15.50 8.54 17.58
N SER A 262 -15.50 8.62 18.91
CA SER A 262 -14.61 9.50 19.68
C SER A 262 -13.17 9.03 19.67
N ASP A 263 -12.96 7.73 19.46
CA ASP A 263 -11.66 7.08 19.46
C ASP A 263 -11.07 6.91 18.05
N ILE A 264 -11.69 7.51 17.04
CA ILE A 264 -11.15 7.47 15.68
C ILE A 264 -9.74 8.06 15.62
N GLY A 265 -8.84 7.29 15.02
CA GLY A 265 -7.45 7.62 14.83
C GLY A 265 -6.90 7.02 13.56
N LEU A 266 -5.64 7.33 13.31
CA LEU A 266 -4.82 6.67 12.30
C LEU A 266 -3.97 5.62 12.98
N LEU A 267 -4.10 4.40 12.49
CA LEU A 267 -3.20 3.30 12.82
C LEU A 267 -2.07 3.28 11.79
N PHE A 268 -0.84 3.21 12.27
CA PHE A 268 0.36 3.03 11.46
C PHE A 268 1.00 1.69 11.85
N GLU A 269 1.22 0.81 10.90
CA GLU A 269 1.95 -0.43 11.08
C GLU A 269 3.21 -0.40 10.20
N LEU A 270 4.39 -0.48 10.82
CA LEU A 270 5.65 -0.53 10.07
C LEU A 270 5.89 -1.98 9.67
N GLY A 271 6.02 -2.23 8.38
CA GLY A 271 6.18 -3.56 7.81
C GLY A 271 7.54 -3.76 7.16
N ILE A 272 8.03 -5.00 7.19
CA ILE A 272 9.05 -5.49 6.28
C ILE A 272 8.53 -6.70 5.52
N THR A 273 8.74 -6.70 4.21
CA THR A 273 8.63 -7.92 3.41
C THR A 273 9.99 -8.57 3.34
N TYR A 274 10.06 -9.88 3.55
CA TYR A 274 11.33 -10.60 3.59
C TYR A 274 11.24 -11.98 2.96
N ILE A 275 12.39 -12.53 2.59
CA ILE A 275 12.58 -13.95 2.28
C ILE A 275 13.46 -14.55 3.37
N ARG A 276 13.09 -15.73 3.87
CA ARG A 276 13.92 -16.48 4.80
C ARG A 276 14.92 -17.33 4.04
N ASN A 277 16.22 -17.14 4.30
CA ASN A 277 17.28 -17.83 3.54
C ASN A 277 17.21 -19.37 3.68
N SER A 278 16.72 -19.88 4.80
CA SER A 278 16.66 -21.32 5.06
C SER A 278 15.51 -22.03 4.36
N THR A 279 14.37 -21.36 4.17
CA THR A 279 13.17 -21.98 3.57
C THR A 279 12.86 -21.43 2.18
N GLY A 280 13.41 -20.28 1.79
CA GLY A 280 13.04 -19.55 0.59
C GLY A 280 11.65 -18.91 0.67
N GLU A 281 10.93 -19.08 1.78
CA GLU A 281 9.59 -18.54 1.94
C GLU A 281 9.60 -17.02 2.09
N ARG A 282 8.69 -16.37 1.37
CA ARG A 282 8.44 -14.94 1.46
C ARG A 282 7.30 -14.67 2.42
N GLN A 283 7.52 -13.76 3.37
CA GLN A 283 6.52 -13.39 4.36
C GLN A 283 6.61 -11.90 4.71
N GLU A 284 5.70 -11.44 5.56
CA GLU A 284 5.68 -10.07 6.04
C GLU A 284 5.59 -9.99 7.57
N LEU A 285 6.42 -9.12 8.15
CA LEU A 285 6.46 -8.87 9.59
C LEU A 285 6.11 -7.41 9.89
N SER A 286 5.37 -7.23 10.98
CA SER A 286 5.24 -5.97 11.68
C SER A 286 6.48 -5.73 12.54
N CYS A 287 7.19 -4.64 12.26
CA CYS A 287 8.27 -4.10 13.08
C CYS A 287 7.77 -3.25 14.25
N GLY A 288 6.45 -3.12 14.39
CA GLY A 288 5.80 -2.32 15.41
C GLY A 288 4.74 -1.39 14.82
N TRP A 289 3.91 -0.85 15.70
CA TRP A 289 2.76 -0.05 15.32
C TRP A 289 2.63 1.19 16.21
N ALA A 290 1.98 2.21 15.66
CA ALA A 290 1.66 3.44 16.36
C ALA A 290 0.22 3.85 16.05
N PHE A 291 -0.39 4.59 16.98
CA PHE A 291 -1.76 5.06 16.82
C PHE A 291 -1.85 6.54 17.19
N GLN A 292 -2.43 7.33 16.30
CA GLN A 292 -2.66 8.77 16.49
C GLN A 292 -4.15 9.08 16.42
N LYS A 293 -4.75 9.41 17.57
CA LYS A 293 -6.15 9.89 17.61
C LYS A 293 -6.31 11.16 16.80
N LEU A 294 -7.45 11.28 16.12
CA LEU A 294 -7.80 12.47 15.34
C LEU A 294 -8.52 13.53 16.18
N PHE A 295 -9.03 13.15 17.35
CA PHE A 295 -9.72 14.04 18.29
C PHE A 295 -9.14 13.91 19.70
N THR A 296 -9.18 15.01 20.44
CA THR A 296 -8.90 15.02 21.88
C THR A 296 -10.07 14.40 22.65
N SER A 297 -9.88 14.12 23.94
CA SER A 297 -10.95 13.66 24.84
C SER A 297 -12.15 14.61 24.90
N ASP A 298 -11.91 15.89 24.64
CA ASP A 298 -12.92 16.94 24.64
C ASP A 298 -13.68 17.03 23.29
N GLY A 299 -13.38 16.14 22.35
CA GLY A 299 -14.03 16.08 21.03
C GLY A 299 -13.48 17.08 20.01
N MET A 300 -12.43 17.82 20.35
CA MET A 300 -11.81 18.80 19.45
C MET A 300 -10.80 18.11 18.51
N PRO A 301 -10.71 18.50 17.23
CA PRO A 301 -9.69 17.98 16.32
C PRO A 301 -8.28 18.20 16.89
N VAL A 302 -7.39 17.23 16.71
CA VAL A 302 -5.99 17.38 17.13
C VAL A 302 -5.30 18.49 16.31
N PRO A 303 -4.39 19.28 16.93
CA PRO A 303 -3.76 20.40 16.25
C PRO A 303 -2.85 19.94 15.10
N SER A 304 -2.78 20.75 14.05
CA SER A 304 -1.84 20.55 12.95
C SER A 304 -0.40 20.80 13.41
N LYS A 305 0.37 19.72 13.62
CA LYS A 305 1.80 19.79 13.99
C LYS A 305 2.53 18.49 13.64
N MET A 306 3.83 18.47 13.93
CA MET A 306 4.62 17.24 13.95
C MET A 306 4.31 16.43 15.21
N TYR A 307 4.02 15.15 15.02
CA TYR A 307 3.81 14.15 16.05
C TYR A 307 4.94 13.14 16.00
N GLU A 308 5.70 13.01 17.08
CA GLU A 308 6.67 11.92 17.22
C GLU A 308 5.99 10.74 17.90
N LEU A 309 5.55 9.77 17.12
CA LEU A 309 4.88 8.57 17.63
C LEU A 309 5.91 7.54 18.07
N LEU A 310 5.74 7.02 19.29
CA LEU A 310 6.51 5.87 19.77
C LEU A 310 5.91 4.60 19.20
N LEU A 311 6.75 3.69 18.72
CA LEU A 311 6.27 2.39 18.24
C LEU A 311 6.08 1.44 19.42
N ASN A 312 4.94 0.74 19.38
CA ASN A 312 4.64 -0.40 20.23
C ASN A 312 5.02 -1.68 19.48
N GLY A 313 5.52 -2.67 20.20
CA GLY A 313 5.65 -4.03 19.67
C GLY A 313 4.30 -4.74 19.66
N GLY A 314 4.28 -5.96 19.17
CA GLY A 314 3.07 -6.77 19.11
C GLY A 314 2.13 -6.35 17.98
N THR A 315 0.86 -6.71 18.11
CA THR A 315 -0.23 -6.27 17.25
C THR A 315 -0.94 -5.04 17.83
N PRO A 316 -1.72 -4.28 17.02
CA PRO A 316 -2.54 -3.17 17.49
C PRO A 316 -3.54 -3.52 18.61
N TYR A 317 -3.80 -4.81 18.82
CA TYR A 317 -4.72 -5.33 19.83
C TYR A 317 -4.01 -5.79 21.11
N GLU A 318 -2.68 -5.86 21.10
CA GLU A 318 -1.86 -6.21 22.26
C GLU A 318 -1.41 -4.94 23.01
N ARG A 319 -1.26 -5.02 24.33
CA ARG A 319 -0.83 -3.89 25.16
C ARG A 319 0.46 -4.21 25.90
N GLY A 320 1.33 -3.20 26.02
CA GLY A 320 2.55 -3.28 26.82
C GLY A 320 3.67 -4.14 26.21
N VAL A 321 3.57 -4.49 24.93
CA VAL A 321 4.62 -5.22 24.21
C VAL A 321 5.66 -4.21 23.73
N GLU A 322 6.91 -4.35 24.16
CA GLU A 322 8.03 -3.54 23.67
C GLU A 322 8.50 -4.07 22.31
N VAL A 323 8.89 -3.17 21.39
CA VAL A 323 9.43 -3.55 20.07
C VAL A 323 10.72 -4.36 20.21
N ASP A 324 11.62 -3.92 21.08
CA ASP A 324 12.86 -4.63 21.42
C ASP A 324 13.25 -4.39 22.90
N PRO A 325 13.04 -5.40 23.77
CA PRO A 325 13.39 -5.31 25.19
C PRO A 325 14.90 -5.14 25.46
N SER A 326 15.77 -5.42 24.49
CA SER A 326 17.21 -5.22 24.64
C SER A 326 17.57 -3.73 24.79
N LEU A 327 16.74 -2.85 24.23
CA LEU A 327 16.85 -1.39 24.37
C LEU A 327 16.56 -0.96 25.82
N SER A 328 15.60 -1.61 26.49
CA SER A 328 15.23 -1.36 27.89
C SER A 328 16.25 -1.93 28.89
N ARG A 329 16.86 -3.09 28.60
CA ARG A 329 17.80 -3.78 29.51
C ARG A 329 19.20 -3.16 29.59
N ARG A 330 19.58 -2.27 28.68
CA ARG A 330 20.89 -1.57 28.70
C ARG A 330 21.03 -0.48 29.80
N GLY A 331 20.25 -0.49 30.87
CA GLY A 331 20.69 0.27 32.05
C GLY A 331 19.75 0.34 33.24
N THR A 332 20.18 -0.30 34.33
CA THR A 332 20.13 0.30 35.66
C THR A 332 20.90 1.63 35.66
N VAL A 333 20.43 2.60 36.47
CA VAL A 333 21.06 3.89 36.87
C VAL A 333 20.49 5.21 36.27
N SER A 334 19.95 6.03 37.19
CA SER A 334 19.68 7.49 37.28
C SER A 334 18.89 8.27 36.20
N HIS A 335 17.94 9.10 36.67
CA HIS A 335 16.95 9.89 35.92
C HIS A 335 17.54 10.88 34.89
N LYS A 336 18.76 11.40 35.09
CA LYS A 336 19.36 12.38 34.15
C LYS A 336 19.72 11.78 32.78
N HIS A 337 19.85 10.45 32.67
CA HIS A 337 20.06 9.75 31.39
C HIS A 337 18.77 9.31 30.69
N PHE A 338 17.60 9.47 31.31
CA PHE A 338 16.33 9.04 30.74
C PHE A 338 15.96 9.81 29.46
N ILE A 339 16.22 11.12 29.45
CA ILE A 339 15.97 12.01 28.29
C ILE A 339 16.90 11.68 27.11
N SER A 340 18.15 11.27 27.37
CA SER A 340 19.12 10.85 26.33
C SER A 340 18.76 9.47 25.75
N LYS A 341 18.21 8.55 26.57
CA LYS A 341 17.77 7.21 26.14
C LYS A 341 16.50 7.19 25.30
N MET A 342 15.66 8.22 25.41
CA MET A 342 14.47 8.37 24.57
C MET A 342 14.82 8.36 23.07
N ILE A 343 16.02 8.80 22.67
CA ILE A 343 16.52 8.84 21.27
C ILE A 343 16.71 7.43 20.68
N CYS A 344 16.89 6.41 21.54
CA CYS A 344 17.17 5.03 21.13
C CYS A 344 15.91 4.18 20.90
N PHE A 345 14.70 4.74 21.10
CA PHE A 345 13.46 4.00 20.84
C PHE A 345 13.02 4.16 19.38
N PRO A 346 12.38 3.13 18.79
CA PRO A 346 11.81 3.23 17.45
C PRO A 346 10.71 4.29 17.41
N ARG A 347 10.79 5.22 16.45
CA ARG A 347 9.86 6.35 16.34
C ARG A 347 9.39 6.56 14.91
N LEU A 348 8.15 7.01 14.78
CA LEU A 348 7.55 7.49 13.54
C LEU A 348 7.13 8.97 13.71
N PRO A 349 8.01 9.92 13.33
CA PRO A 349 7.61 11.28 13.04
C PRO A 349 6.58 11.36 11.91
N VAL A 350 5.39 11.84 12.24
CA VAL A 350 4.28 12.11 11.32
C VAL A 350 3.95 13.60 11.37
N PHE A 351 3.84 14.25 10.22
CA PHE A 351 3.35 15.62 10.15
C PHE A 351 1.89 15.61 9.70
N SER A 352 0.99 16.16 10.51
CA SER A 352 -0.42 16.30 10.10
C SER A 352 -0.72 17.76 9.80
N LEU A 353 -1.27 18.03 8.62
CA LEU A 353 -1.75 19.35 8.23
C LEU A 353 -3.29 19.34 8.14
N SER A 354 -3.96 20.17 8.95
CA SER A 354 -5.37 20.48 8.75
C SER A 354 -5.49 21.55 7.67
N ARG A 355 -6.08 21.24 6.51
CA ARG A 355 -6.42 22.26 5.50
C ARG A 355 -7.92 22.45 5.39
N SER A 356 -8.33 23.70 5.54
CA SER A 356 -9.70 24.19 5.47
C SER A 356 -10.16 24.62 4.06
N THR A 357 -9.36 24.45 3.00
CA THR A 357 -9.80 24.82 1.63
C THR A 357 -9.24 23.88 0.56
N TRP A 358 -10.18 23.24 -0.13
CA TRP A 358 -10.06 22.31 -1.25
C TRP A 358 -9.83 23.09 -2.56
N CYS A 359 -8.64 23.65 -2.80
CA CYS A 359 -8.43 24.39 -4.06
C CYS A 359 -7.14 24.10 -4.87
N ASP A 360 -6.11 23.44 -4.33
CA ASP A 360 -4.80 23.48 -5.01
C ASP A 360 -4.19 22.13 -5.44
N LYS A 361 -4.87 20.99 -5.31
CA LYS A 361 -4.33 19.71 -5.81
C LYS A 361 -5.42 18.82 -6.39
N GLN A 362 -5.71 18.98 -7.67
CA GLN A 362 -6.64 18.15 -8.46
C GLN A 362 -6.03 16.80 -8.91
N GLN A 363 -4.92 16.35 -8.31
CA GLN A 363 -4.13 15.23 -8.85
C GLN A 363 -3.67 14.21 -7.81
N ALA A 364 -4.40 14.07 -6.69
CA ALA A 364 -4.03 13.10 -5.66
C ALA A 364 -5.07 11.97 -5.53
N VAL A 365 -4.80 10.87 -6.22
CA VAL A 365 -5.52 9.60 -6.08
C VAL A 365 -5.04 8.91 -4.80
N GLN A 366 -5.48 9.38 -3.64
CA GLN A 366 -5.27 8.62 -2.40
C GLN A 366 -6.21 9.04 -1.27
N VAL A 367 -7.51 8.88 -1.48
CA VAL A 367 -8.50 9.15 -0.45
C VAL A 367 -8.65 7.91 0.44
N MET A 368 -8.23 7.99 1.70
CA MET A 368 -8.77 7.10 2.74
C MET A 368 -10.17 7.61 3.07
N LEU A 369 -11.19 6.85 2.66
CA LEU A 369 -12.63 7.16 2.85
C LEU A 369 -13.20 6.54 4.13
#